data_AF-A0A3Q7IFC6-F1
#
_entry.id   AF-A0A3Q7IFC6-F1
#
_cell.length_a   1.000
_cell.length_b   1.000
_cell.length_c   1.000
_cell.angle_alpha   90.00
_cell.angle_beta   90.00
_cell.angle_gamma   90.00
#
_symmetry.space_group_name_H-M   'P 1'
#
loop_
_entity.id
_entity.type
_entity.pdbx_description
1 polymer ?
#
loop_
_entity_poly.entity_id
_entity_poly.type
_entity_poly.pdbx_seq_one_letter_code
_entity_poly.pdbx_strand_id
1 'polypeptide(L)'
;MAMLHKNVVIYLTKNDSEFNIGRATYFKTLYLWDKASGSVKDLSTHFSFRINSQGRNLYAYVLTYFLAPAVPVIPDTHFAAGEGLGLATVYQQYSSKNHHFVAVEFDIFWNSYDPRDNHVGIDINSMQFVVNVTWFSGTPNCTRTDTWITYNSI
;
A
#
# COMPACT_ATOMS: atom_id res chain seq x y z
N MET A 1 4.60 8.48 -19.34
CA MET A 1 4.52 7.15 -19.99
C MET A 1 5.88 6.50 -19.84
N ALA A 2 6.03 5.49 -18.99
CA ALA A 2 7.29 4.73 -18.87
C ALA A 2 7.03 3.33 -19.40
N MET A 3 7.71 2.95 -20.48
CA MET A 3 7.75 1.57 -20.96
C MET A 3 8.76 0.79 -20.14
N LEU A 4 8.36 -0.37 -19.63
CA LEU A 4 9.21 -1.26 -18.86
C LEU A 4 10.04 -2.15 -19.79
N HIS A 5 11.37 -2.07 -19.70
CA HIS A 5 12.30 -3.08 -20.19
C HIS A 5 12.93 -3.82 -18.99
N LYS A 6 13.52 -4.99 -19.21
CA LYS A 6 13.97 -5.95 -18.18
C LYS A 6 14.81 -5.31 -17.06
N ASN A 7 14.55 -5.72 -15.82
CA ASN A 7 15.18 -5.30 -14.54
C ASN A 7 14.90 -3.85 -14.08
N VAL A 8 13.69 -3.35 -14.26
CA VAL A 8 13.29 -2.07 -13.66
C VAL A 8 12.87 -2.29 -12.21
N VAL A 9 13.60 -1.66 -11.30
CA VAL A 9 13.18 -1.44 -9.92
C VAL A 9 12.33 -0.16 -9.90
N ILE A 10 11.14 -0.23 -9.31
CA ILE A 10 10.31 0.95 -9.07
C ILE A 10 10.66 1.48 -7.68
N TYR A 11 11.22 2.69 -7.63
CA TYR A 11 11.43 3.42 -6.38
C TYR A 11 10.18 4.25 -6.10
N LEU A 12 9.44 3.90 -5.04
CA LEU A 12 8.25 4.65 -4.64
C LEU A 12 8.63 5.95 -3.92
N THR A 13 9.55 5.89 -2.96
CA THR A 13 9.95 7.05 -2.16
C THR A 13 11.41 7.42 -2.41
N LYS A 14 11.73 8.72 -2.27
CA LYS A 14 13.09 9.24 -2.24
C LYS A 14 13.59 9.34 -0.79
N ASN A 15 14.89 9.60 -0.63
CA ASN A 15 15.56 9.60 0.66
C ASN A 15 16.03 11.00 1.12
N ASP A 16 15.53 12.03 0.46
CA ASP A 16 15.99 13.42 0.56
C ASP A 16 15.08 14.33 1.39
N SER A 17 13.96 13.82 1.92
CA SER A 17 13.06 14.59 2.77
C SER A 17 12.39 13.77 3.89
N GLU A 18 11.97 14.47 4.93
CA GLU A 18 10.94 13.99 5.85
C GLU A 18 9.60 13.97 5.07
N PHE A 19 8.73 12.99 5.32
CA PHE A 19 7.40 12.84 4.67
C PHE A 19 7.40 12.55 3.16
N ASN A 20 8.16 11.54 2.73
CA ASN A 20 8.11 11.06 1.35
C ASN A 20 6.85 10.22 1.06
N ILE A 21 6.19 10.51 -0.06
CA ILE A 21 5.13 9.66 -0.63
C ILE A 21 5.49 9.39 -2.09
N GLY A 22 5.26 8.16 -2.53
CA GLY A 22 5.08 7.92 -3.95
C GLY A 22 4.06 6.83 -4.21
N ARG A 23 3.49 6.90 -5.41
CA ARG A 23 2.43 6.01 -5.85
C ARG A 23 2.70 5.63 -7.30
N ALA A 24 2.65 4.34 -7.59
CA ALA A 24 2.73 3.81 -8.94
C ALA A 24 1.45 3.02 -9.25
N THR A 25 0.81 3.32 -10.37
CA THR A 25 -0.42 2.63 -10.80
C THR A 25 -0.24 2.04 -12.19
N TYR A 26 -0.95 0.94 -12.45
CA TYR A 26 -1.06 0.43 -13.81
C TYR A 26 -1.83 1.42 -14.68
N PHE A 27 -1.36 1.61 -15.92
CA PHE A 27 -1.85 2.67 -16.79
C PHE A 27 -3.27 2.45 -17.33
N LYS A 28 -3.82 1.23 -17.20
CA LYS A 28 -5.21 0.91 -17.58
C LYS A 28 -6.06 0.67 -16.36
N THR A 29 -7.29 1.17 -16.40
CA THR A 29 -8.34 0.82 -15.44
C THR A 29 -8.65 -0.67 -15.52
N LEU A 30 -8.86 -1.29 -14.36
CA LEU A 30 -9.31 -2.67 -14.24
C LEU A 30 -10.82 -2.71 -14.00
N TYR A 31 -11.53 -3.54 -14.75
CA TYR A 31 -12.97 -3.77 -14.57
C TYR A 31 -13.18 -5.00 -13.68
N LEU A 32 -13.29 -4.77 -12.36
CA LEU A 32 -13.28 -5.82 -11.34
C LEU A 32 -14.65 -6.47 -11.08
N TRP A 33 -15.73 -5.80 -11.48
CA TRP A 33 -17.08 -6.31 -11.29
C TRP A 33 -18.05 -5.75 -12.34
N ASP A 34 -19.14 -6.47 -12.58
CA ASP A 34 -20.27 -6.03 -13.39
C ASP A 34 -21.54 -5.99 -12.55
N LYS A 35 -22.17 -4.81 -12.50
CA LYS A 35 -23.40 -4.60 -11.72
C LYS A 35 -24.60 -5.33 -12.29
N ALA A 36 -24.67 -5.50 -13.61
CA ALA A 36 -25.83 -6.11 -14.26
C ALA A 36 -25.89 -7.61 -14.02
N SER A 37 -24.76 -8.31 -14.17
CA SER A 37 -24.67 -9.75 -13.91
C SER A 37 -24.37 -10.12 -12.47
N GLY A 38 -23.87 -9.18 -11.65
CA GLY A 38 -23.34 -9.48 -10.31
C GLY A 38 -21.99 -10.22 -10.35
N SER A 39 -21.38 -10.37 -11.53
CA SER A 39 -20.09 -11.05 -11.68
C SER A 39 -18.96 -10.21 -11.09
N VAL A 40 -18.14 -10.83 -10.24
CA VAL A 40 -16.88 -10.29 -9.74
C VAL A 40 -15.73 -11.06 -10.39
N LYS A 41 -14.56 -10.42 -10.58
CA LYS A 41 -13.38 -11.05 -11.16
C LYS A 41 -12.42 -11.51 -10.07
N ASP A 42 -11.84 -12.69 -10.28
CA ASP A 42 -10.67 -13.13 -9.53
C ASP A 42 -9.48 -12.22 -9.83
N LEU A 43 -8.61 -12.06 -8.84
CA LEU A 43 -7.39 -11.29 -8.96
C LEU A 43 -6.23 -12.08 -8.39
N SER A 44 -5.11 -12.10 -9.09
CA SER A 44 -3.85 -12.60 -8.59
C SER A 44 -2.74 -11.64 -8.98
N THR A 45 -1.92 -11.26 -8.01
CA THR A 45 -0.72 -10.46 -8.23
C THR A 45 0.46 -11.07 -7.51
N HIS A 46 1.63 -10.92 -8.12
CA HIS A 46 2.90 -11.37 -7.60
C HIS A 46 3.92 -10.25 -7.77
N PHE A 47 4.60 -9.91 -6.69
CA PHE A 47 5.67 -8.92 -6.73
C PHE A 47 6.70 -9.22 -5.64
N SER A 48 7.86 -8.59 -5.77
CA SER A 48 8.87 -8.57 -4.72
C SER A 48 9.27 -7.15 -4.40
N PHE A 49 9.61 -6.90 -3.15
CA PHE A 49 10.03 -5.58 -2.70
C PHE A 49 11.13 -5.68 -1.64
N ARG A 50 11.72 -4.53 -1.33
CA ARG A 50 12.67 -4.34 -0.24
C ARG A 50 12.36 -3.03 0.46
N ILE A 51 12.33 -3.05 1.78
CA ILE A 51 12.29 -1.84 2.59
C ILE A 51 13.67 -1.68 3.24
N ASN A 52 14.29 -0.52 3.04
CA ASN A 52 15.66 -0.27 3.47
C ASN A 52 15.69 0.97 4.37
N SER A 53 15.95 0.78 5.66
CA SER A 53 16.16 1.90 6.59
C SER A 53 17.50 2.60 6.41
N GLN A 54 18.40 2.05 5.58
CA GLN A 54 19.74 2.55 5.34
C GLN A 54 20.56 2.75 6.62
N GLY A 55 20.33 1.89 7.62
CA GLY A 55 21.01 1.99 8.91
C GLY A 55 20.51 3.12 9.81
N ARG A 56 19.39 3.78 9.47
CA ARG A 56 18.73 4.73 10.37
C ARG A 56 18.05 3.95 11.51
N ASN A 57 18.19 4.48 12.73
CA ASN A 57 17.52 3.94 13.93
C ASN A 57 16.08 4.44 14.06
N LEU A 58 15.77 5.59 13.47
CA LEU A 58 14.42 6.12 13.34
C LEU A 58 14.01 6.00 11.88
N TYR A 59 12.99 5.18 11.66
CA TYR A 59 12.39 4.98 10.36
C TYR A 59 10.90 4.73 10.51
N ALA A 60 10.12 5.25 9.57
CA ALA A 60 8.72 4.89 9.40
C ALA A 60 8.51 4.59 7.93
N TYR A 61 8.15 3.35 7.62
CA TYR A 61 7.91 2.94 6.24
C TYR A 61 6.71 2.02 6.23
N VAL A 62 5.85 2.25 5.24
CA VAL A 62 4.77 1.36 4.91
C VAL A 62 4.74 1.23 3.40
N LEU A 63 4.52 0.01 2.93
CA LEU A 63 4.25 -0.26 1.53
C LEU A 63 2.82 -0.78 1.39
N THR A 64 2.08 -0.28 0.41
CA THR A 64 0.73 -0.77 0.11
C THR A 64 0.63 -1.31 -1.31
N TYR A 65 -0.02 -2.45 -1.44
CA TYR A 65 -0.69 -2.86 -2.69
C TYR A 65 -2.15 -2.48 -2.56
N PHE A 66 -2.72 -1.76 -3.53
CA PHE A 66 -4.08 -1.26 -3.42
C PHE A 66 -4.89 -1.37 -4.70
N LEU A 67 -6.21 -1.42 -4.53
CA LEU A 67 -7.22 -1.22 -5.56
C LEU A 67 -8.05 0.00 -5.15
N ALA A 68 -8.16 0.99 -6.02
CA ALA A 68 -8.96 2.18 -5.80
C ALA A 68 -9.62 2.60 -7.12
N PRO A 69 -10.73 3.37 -7.09
CA PRO A 69 -11.31 3.97 -8.29
C PRO A 69 -10.24 4.73 -9.08
N ALA A 70 -10.40 4.77 -10.40
CA ALA A 70 -9.52 5.48 -11.31
C ALA A 70 -9.68 7.00 -11.16
N VAL A 71 -9.28 7.54 -10.01
CA VAL A 71 -9.25 8.97 -9.73
C VAL A 71 -7.82 9.48 -9.94
N PRO A 72 -7.64 10.52 -10.76
CA PRO A 72 -6.31 11.00 -11.15
C PRO A 72 -5.53 11.70 -10.02
N VAL A 73 -6.12 11.97 -8.86
CA VAL A 73 -5.55 12.87 -7.85
C VAL A 73 -5.15 12.09 -6.60
N ILE A 74 -3.87 12.19 -6.21
CA ILE A 74 -3.44 11.89 -4.85
C ILE A 74 -4.06 12.99 -3.97
N PRO A 75 -4.76 12.69 -2.87
CA PRO A 75 -5.17 13.72 -1.92
C PRO A 75 -3.95 14.58 -1.58
N ASP A 76 -4.11 15.91 -1.43
CA ASP A 76 -2.99 16.87 -1.25
C ASP A 76 -1.79 16.22 -0.55
N THR A 77 -0.68 16.11 -1.29
CA THR A 77 0.46 15.24 -0.95
C THR A 77 1.08 15.57 0.40
N HIS A 78 0.87 16.78 0.93
CA HIS A 78 1.30 17.09 2.29
C HIS A 78 0.49 16.37 3.36
N PHE A 79 -0.81 16.14 3.11
CA PHE A 79 -1.72 15.51 4.04
C PHE A 79 -1.97 14.04 3.75
N ALA A 80 -1.46 13.47 2.66
CA ALA A 80 -1.56 12.03 2.38
C ALA A 80 -0.31 11.24 2.82
N ALA A 81 0.65 11.91 3.46
CA ALA A 81 1.93 11.33 3.88
C ALA A 81 1.80 10.55 5.19
N GLY A 82 2.80 9.73 5.49
CA GLY A 82 2.79 8.90 6.70
C GLY A 82 1.57 8.00 6.71
N GLU A 83 0.75 8.09 7.76
CA GLU A 83 -0.45 7.30 8.00
C GLU A 83 -1.49 7.35 6.85
N GLY A 84 -1.47 8.37 6.00
CA GLY A 84 -2.36 8.47 4.84
C GLY A 84 -2.02 7.52 3.67
N LEU A 85 -0.80 6.95 3.65
CA LEU A 85 -0.27 6.00 2.65
C LEU A 85 -0.47 6.40 1.18
N GLY A 86 -0.69 7.68 0.87
CA GLY A 86 -1.06 8.16 -0.46
C GLY A 86 -2.47 7.72 -0.93
N LEU A 87 -3.29 7.17 -0.01
CA LEU A 87 -4.64 6.65 -0.25
C LEU A 87 -5.73 7.53 0.39
N ALA A 88 -5.42 8.16 1.52
CA ALA A 88 -6.33 9.03 2.27
C ALA A 88 -5.60 10.26 2.82
N THR A 89 -6.34 11.35 3.08
CA THR A 89 -5.78 12.48 3.88
C THR A 89 -5.72 12.11 5.36
N VAL A 90 -4.77 12.67 6.11
CA VAL A 90 -4.59 12.36 7.53
C VAL A 90 -5.82 12.65 8.38
N TYR A 91 -6.61 13.65 7.99
CA TYR A 91 -7.85 14.01 8.69
C TYR A 91 -9.01 13.05 8.44
N GLN A 92 -8.90 12.20 7.44
CA GLN A 92 -9.97 11.32 6.98
C GLN A 92 -9.51 9.86 6.83
N GLN A 93 -8.30 9.54 7.27
CA GLN A 93 -7.67 8.22 7.13
C GLN A 93 -8.47 7.09 7.80
N TYR A 94 -9.20 7.39 8.88
CA TYR A 94 -10.07 6.44 9.57
C TYR A 94 -11.55 6.52 9.13
N SER A 95 -11.87 7.31 8.11
CA SER A 95 -13.24 7.52 7.63
C SER A 95 -13.50 6.78 6.33
N SER A 96 -14.41 5.81 6.39
CA SER A 96 -14.84 5.00 5.24
C SER A 96 -15.75 5.73 4.25
N LYS A 97 -16.14 6.97 4.55
CA LYS A 97 -17.13 7.72 3.75
C LYS A 97 -16.53 8.37 2.50
N ASN A 98 -15.25 8.74 2.55
CA ASN A 98 -14.65 9.64 1.57
C ASN A 98 -13.56 8.98 0.71
N HIS A 99 -13.18 7.75 1.04
CA HIS A 99 -12.16 7.00 0.31
C HIS A 99 -12.69 5.60 0.03
N HIS A 100 -12.54 5.19 -1.23
CA HIS A 100 -12.90 3.86 -1.66
C HIS A 100 -11.63 3.14 -2.07
N PHE A 101 -11.17 2.22 -1.24
CA PHE A 101 -10.01 1.40 -1.56
C PHE A 101 -10.05 0.10 -0.79
N VAL A 102 -9.35 -0.89 -1.34
CA VAL A 102 -8.89 -2.06 -0.61
C VAL A 102 -7.39 -2.06 -0.71
N ALA A 103 -6.69 -2.21 0.42
CA ALA A 103 -5.24 -2.29 0.43
C ALA A 103 -4.74 -3.47 1.26
N VAL A 104 -3.57 -3.97 0.88
CA VAL A 104 -2.74 -4.83 1.71
C VAL A 104 -1.53 -3.99 2.11
N GLU A 105 -1.41 -3.70 3.40
CA GLU A 105 -0.31 -2.92 3.97
C GLU A 105 0.79 -3.84 4.49
N PHE A 106 2.03 -3.37 4.35
CA PHE A 106 3.23 -3.95 4.91
C PHE A 106 3.86 -2.87 5.80
N ASP A 107 3.47 -2.87 7.06
CA ASP A 107 3.86 -1.86 8.03
C ASP A 107 5.06 -2.34 8.84
N ILE A 108 6.10 -1.51 8.89
CA ILE A 108 7.29 -1.74 9.71
C ILE A 108 7.53 -0.62 10.74
N PHE A 109 6.52 0.22 10.93
CA PHE A 109 6.51 1.28 11.93
C PHE A 109 5.45 0.98 12.97
N TRP A 110 5.84 1.09 14.24
CA TRP A 110 4.89 0.90 15.32
C TRP A 110 4.26 2.22 15.73
N ASN A 111 2.94 2.34 15.58
CA ASN A 111 2.15 3.36 16.25
C ASN A 111 1.38 2.78 17.45
N SER A 112 0.87 3.64 18.33
CA SER A 112 0.18 3.21 19.55
C SER A 112 -1.10 2.41 19.32
N TYR A 113 -1.65 2.46 18.11
CA TYR A 113 -2.84 1.73 17.68
C TYR A 113 -2.51 0.49 16.84
N ASP A 114 -1.24 0.22 16.55
CA ASP A 114 -0.77 -0.96 15.83
C ASP A 114 -0.43 -2.11 16.78
N PRO A 115 -0.41 -3.36 16.28
CA PRO A 115 0.30 -4.45 16.93
C PRO A 115 1.76 -4.05 17.22
N ARG A 116 2.35 -4.57 18.31
CA ARG A 116 3.72 -4.19 18.72
C ARG A 116 4.82 -4.52 17.71
N ASP A 117 4.59 -5.52 16.88
CA ASP A 117 5.53 -6.00 15.87
C ASP A 117 5.10 -5.53 14.49
N ASN A 118 6.04 -5.48 13.54
CA ASN A 118 5.74 -5.27 12.13
C ASN A 118 4.60 -6.19 11.69
N HIS A 119 3.72 -5.71 10.83
CA HIS A 119 2.51 -6.43 10.46
C HIS A 119 2.18 -6.33 8.97
N VAL A 120 1.37 -7.29 8.54
CA VAL A 120 0.66 -7.22 7.27
C VAL A 120 -0.82 -7.07 7.58
N GLY A 121 -1.43 -6.02 7.07
CA GLY A 121 -2.83 -5.66 7.30
C GLY A 121 -3.65 -5.68 6.02
N ILE A 122 -4.96 -5.91 6.16
CA ILE A 122 -5.93 -5.67 5.09
C ILE A 122 -6.79 -4.48 5.48
N ASP A 123 -6.82 -3.47 4.63
CA ASP A 123 -7.53 -2.22 4.82
C ASP A 123 -8.73 -2.14 3.88
N ILE A 124 -9.88 -1.73 4.40
CA ILE A 124 -11.11 -1.56 3.62
C ILE A 124 -11.67 -0.17 3.90
N ASN A 125 -11.48 0.74 2.94
CA ASN A 125 -11.92 2.15 2.99
C ASN A 125 -11.39 2.97 4.18
N SER A 126 -10.50 2.42 5.00
CA SER A 126 -9.97 3.01 6.23
C SER A 126 -8.56 2.47 6.44
N MET A 127 -7.65 3.30 6.96
CA MET A 127 -6.30 2.89 7.38
C MET A 127 -6.30 2.06 8.66
N GLN A 128 -7.47 1.84 9.26
CA GLN A 128 -7.63 0.82 10.29
C GLN A 128 -7.85 -0.52 9.60
N PHE A 129 -6.87 -1.41 9.70
CA PHE A 129 -6.98 -2.77 9.17
C PHE A 129 -8.21 -3.49 9.74
N VAL A 130 -8.86 -4.30 8.90
CA VAL A 130 -9.94 -5.21 9.34
C VAL A 130 -9.39 -6.53 9.87
N VAL A 131 -8.18 -6.90 9.43
CA VAL A 131 -7.42 -8.05 9.91
C VAL A 131 -5.93 -7.78 9.73
N ASN A 132 -5.11 -8.27 10.65
CA ASN A 132 -3.65 -8.21 10.55
C ASN A 132 -3.02 -9.55 10.96
N VAL A 133 -1.73 -9.69 10.63
CA VAL A 133 -0.86 -10.74 11.15
C VAL A 133 0.53 -10.16 11.40
N THR A 134 1.19 -10.64 12.45
CA THR A 134 2.61 -10.34 12.68
C THR A 134 3.44 -10.82 11.50
N TRP A 135 4.27 -9.93 10.99
CA TRP A 135 5.17 -10.19 9.89
C TRP A 135 6.62 -9.98 10.35
N PHE A 136 7.38 -11.07 10.40
CA PHE A 136 8.82 -11.03 10.66
C PHE A 136 9.56 -10.49 9.43
N SER A 137 9.47 -9.19 9.24
CA SER A 137 10.10 -8.51 8.12
C SER A 137 11.62 -8.66 8.19
N GLY A 138 12.28 -8.68 7.03
CA GLY A 138 13.73 -8.69 6.95
C GLY A 138 14.37 -7.32 7.18
N THR A 139 13.65 -6.35 7.75
CA THR A 139 14.19 -5.05 8.13
C THR A 139 14.91 -5.12 9.48
N PRO A 140 16.00 -4.36 9.70
CA PRO A 140 16.55 -3.31 8.82
C PRO A 140 17.45 -3.84 7.69
N ASN A 141 17.67 -5.16 7.59
CA ASN A 141 18.66 -5.79 6.71
C ASN A 141 18.33 -5.77 5.20
N CYS A 142 17.28 -5.04 4.78
CA CYS A 142 16.91 -4.88 3.36
C CYS A 142 16.69 -6.22 2.62
N THR A 143 16.23 -7.25 3.33
CA THR A 143 15.95 -8.55 2.73
C THR A 143 14.80 -8.43 1.73
N ARG A 144 14.90 -9.15 0.61
CA ARG A 144 13.84 -9.24 -0.38
C ARG A 144 12.64 -9.98 0.21
N THR A 145 11.49 -9.35 0.19
CA THR A 145 10.20 -9.98 0.45
C THR A 145 9.56 -10.38 -0.87
N ASP A 146 9.05 -11.60 -0.94
CA ASP A 146 8.37 -12.15 -2.11
C ASP A 146 6.90 -12.39 -1.74
N THR A 147 5.96 -11.87 -2.54
CA THR A 147 4.57 -11.67 -2.12
C THR A 147 3.59 -12.09 -3.20
N TRP A 148 2.62 -12.92 -2.81
CA TRP A 148 1.45 -13.27 -3.61
C TRP A 148 0.20 -12.76 -2.92
N ILE A 149 -0.67 -12.09 -3.68
CA ILE A 149 -1.99 -11.67 -3.21
C ILE A 149 -3.01 -12.25 -4.19
N THR A 150 -3.96 -13.01 -3.66
CA THR A 150 -5.02 -13.65 -4.44
C THR A 150 -6.37 -13.32 -3.85
N TYR A 151 -7.33 -12.97 -4.70
CA TYR A 151 -8.74 -12.84 -4.38
C TYR A 151 -9.54 -13.80 -5.26
N ASN A 152 -10.36 -14.63 -4.63
CA ASN A 152 -11.29 -15.53 -5.30
C ASN A 152 -12.71 -14.99 -5.14
N SER A 153 -13.42 -14.83 -6.26
CA SER A 153 -14.78 -14.33 -6.34
C SER A 153 -15.86 -15.39 -6.07
N ILE A 154 -15.46 -16.65 -5.90
CA ILE A 154 -16.30 -17.83 -5.73
C ILE A 154 -16.05 -18.50 -4.37
#